data_AF-A0A1H3F8V3-F1
#
_entry.id   AF-A0A1H3F8V3-F1
#
_cell.length_a   1.000
_cell.length_b   1.000
_cell.length_c   1.000
_cell.angle_alpha   90.00
_cell.angle_beta   90.00
_cell.angle_gamma   90.00
#
_symmetry.space_group_name_H-M   'P 1'
#
loop_
_entity.id
_entity.type
_entity.pdbx_description
1 polymer ?
#
loop_
_entity_poly.entity_id
_entity_poly.type
_entity_poly.pdbx_seq_one_letter_code
_entity_poly.pdbx_strand_id
1 'polypeptide(L)' 'MYSRPQWVVPRPDEVELLFGRTHAGRYLLVVLSDGMDGRWYVVTAREMTHRERRTFRRKGR' A
#
# COMPACT_ATOMS: atom_id res chain seq x y z
N MET A 1 -13.51 0.37 -8.52
CA MET A 1 -12.76 -0.85 -8.89
C MET A 1 -11.36 -0.71 -8.30
N TYR A 2 -10.92 -1.66 -7.47
CA TYR A 2 -9.63 -1.58 -6.76
C TYR A 2 -8.56 -2.18 -7.66
N SER A 3 -7.52 -1.41 -7.99
CA SER A 3 -6.35 -1.91 -8.71
C SER A 3 -5.62 -2.93 -7.82
N ARG A 4 -5.12 -4.03 -8.39
CA ARG A 4 -4.21 -4.95 -7.68
C ARG A 4 -3.03 -4.15 -7.08
N PRO A 5 -2.60 -4.46 -5.85
CA PRO A 5 -1.43 -3.82 -5.25
C PRO A 5 -0.22 -4.02 -6.17
N GLN A 6 0.48 -2.93 -6.47
CA GLN A 6 1.60 -2.94 -7.43
C GLN A 6 2.94 -3.05 -6.73
N TRP A 7 3.00 -2.69 -5.45
CA TRP A 7 4.21 -2.88 -4.66
C TRP A 7 3.86 -3.11 -3.20
N VAL A 8 4.44 -4.18 -2.67
CA VAL A 8 4.25 -4.64 -1.29
C VAL A 8 5.60 -4.55 -0.60
N VAL A 9 5.64 -3.93 0.58
CA VAL A 9 6.82 -3.93 1.44
C VAL A 9 6.44 -4.52 2.78
N PRO A 10 6.88 -5.75 3.09
CA PRO A 10 6.75 -6.28 4.43
C PRO A 10 7.61 -5.46 5.39
N ARG A 11 7.07 -5.11 6.57
CA ARG A 11 7.85 -4.57 7.68
C ARG A 11 7.95 -5.64 8.77
N PRO A 12 9.11 -5.77 9.46
CA PRO A 12 9.34 -6.86 10.40
C PRO A 12 8.40 -6.96 11.60
N ASP A 13 7.51 -5.99 11.83
CA ASP A 13 6.61 -5.99 12.99
C ASP A 13 5.17 -5.66 12.56
N GLU A 14 4.43 -6.69 12.14
CA GLU A 14 2.95 -6.72 12.14
C GLU A 14 2.22 -5.90 11.05
N VAL A 15 2.93 -5.09 10.24
CA VAL A 15 2.30 -4.26 9.20
C VAL A 15 2.87 -4.44 7.79
N GLU A 16 1.97 -4.50 6.82
CA GLU A 16 2.26 -4.57 5.39
C GLU A 16 1.89 -3.26 4.69
N LEU A 17 2.83 -2.71 3.92
CA LEU A 17 2.61 -1.48 3.15
C LEU A 17 2.24 -1.83 1.70
N LEU A 18 1.01 -1.50 1.31
CA LEU A 18 0.51 -1.64 -0.05
C LEU A 18 0.50 -0.30 -0.79
N PHE A 19 1.26 -0.24 -1.88
CA PHE A 19 1.30 0.91 -2.76
C PHE A 19 0.51 0.60 -4.05
N GLY A 20 -0.37 1.52 -4.44
CA GLY A 20 -1.21 1.34 -5.61
C GLY A 20 -1.72 2.64 -6.21
N ARG A 21 -2.43 2.50 -7.33
CA ARG A 21 -3.04 3.61 -8.05
C ARG A 21 -4.51 3.32 -8.32
N THR A 22 -5.42 4.18 -7.87
CA THR A 22 -6.85 4.02 -8.18
C THR A 22 -7.09 4.07 -9.69
N HIS A 23 -8.28 3.63 -10.13
CA HIS A 23 -8.68 3.78 -11.53
C HIS A 23 -8.64 5.24 -12.01
N ALA A 24 -8.93 6.19 -11.11
CA ALA A 24 -8.83 7.63 -11.39
C ALA A 24 -7.39 8.18 -11.37
N GLY A 25 -6.37 7.33 -11.19
CA GLY A 25 -4.97 7.72 -11.22
C GLY A 25 -4.40 8.21 -9.88
N ARG A 26 -5.17 8.20 -8.79
CA ARG A 26 -4.69 8.65 -7.47
C ARG A 26 -3.73 7.64 -6.86
N TYR A 27 -2.57 8.12 -6.40
CA TYR A 27 -1.56 7.30 -5.72
C TYR A 27 -1.90 7.14 -4.24
N LEU A 28 -2.14 5.90 -3.82
CA LEU A 28 -2.51 5.56 -2.45
C LEU A 28 -1.49 4.64 -1.79
N LEU A 29 -1.22 4.92 -0.52
CA LEU A 29 -0.60 4.00 0.41
C LEU A 29 -1.69 3.45 1.34
N VAL A 30 -1.80 2.12 1.38
CA VAL A 30 -2.64 1.39 2.32
C VAL A 30 -1.72 0.64 3.28
N VAL A 31 -1.96 0.81 4.58
CA VAL A 31 -1.25 0.06 5.63
C VAL A 31 -2.19 -1.03 6.11
N LEU A 32 -1.76 -2.28 5.96
CA LEU A 32 -2.43 -3.44 6.51
C LEU A 32 -1.74 -3.88 7.79
N SER A 33 -2.50 -4.45 8.71
CA SER A 33 -1.99 -5.18 9.86
C SER A 33 -2.60 -6.57 9.88
N ASP A 34 -1.79 -7.56 10.24
CA ASP A 34 -2.26 -8.93 10.48
C ASP A 34 -3.05 -8.94 11.80
N GLY A 35 -4.31 -9.37 11.76
CA GLY A 35 -5.14 -9.48 12.96
C GLY A 35 -4.88 -10.72 13.81
N MET A 36 -3.86 -11.53 13.48
CA MET A 36 -3.54 -12.83 14.08
C MET A 36 -4.64 -13.90 13.91
N ASP A 37 -5.74 -13.56 13.25
CA ASP A 37 -6.88 -14.43 12.90
C ASP A 37 -6.85 -14.87 11.42
N GLY A 38 -5.73 -14.60 10.73
CA GLY A 38 -5.58 -14.82 9.29
C GLY A 38 -6.30 -13.77 8.43
N ARG A 39 -6.83 -12.70 9.04
CA ARG A 39 -7.41 -11.56 8.32
C ARG A 39 -6.47 -10.37 8.34
N TRP A 40 -6.61 -9.54 7.31
CA TRP A 40 -5.92 -8.26 7.21
C TRP A 40 -6.86 -7.12 7.56
N TYR A 41 -6.39 -6.23 8.43
CA TYR A 41 -7.09 -5.01 8.81
C TYR A 41 -6.44 -3.81 8.16
N VAL A 42 -7.25 -2.94 7.54
CA VAL A 42 -6.77 -1.65 7.01
C VAL A 42 -6.57 -0.70 8.18
N VAL A 43 -5.32 -0.46 8.55
CA VAL A 43 -4.95 0.51 9.59
C VAL A 43 -5.18 1.93 9.08
N THR A 44 -4.75 2.20 7.84
CA THR A 44 -4.98 3.50 7.20
C THR A 44 -4.87 3.43 5.69
N ALA A 45 -5.58 4.31 5.00
CA ALA A 45 -5.42 4.59 3.59
C ALA A 45 -5.24 6.09 3.39
N ARG A 46 -4.09 6.49 2.84
CA ARG A 46 -3.77 7.91 2.59
C ARG A 46 -3.14 8.12 1.23
N GLU A 47 -3.10 9.38 0.80
CA GLU A 47 -2.32 9.74 -0.38
C GLU A 47 -0.82 9.51 -0.14
N MET A 48 -0.15 9.03 -1.19
CA MET A 48 1.31 8.95 -1.16
C MET A 48 1.92 10.36 -1.13
N THR A 49 2.94 10.53 -0.29
CA THR A 49 3.83 11.69 -0.32
C THR A 49 4.60 11.74 -1.64
N HIS A 50 5.18 12.89 -1.98
CA HIS A 50 5.99 13.03 -3.19
C HIS A 50 7.17 12.02 -3.24
N ARG A 51 7.81 11.77 -2.09
CA ARG A 51 8.92 10.82 -1.96
C ARG A 51 8.47 9.36 -2.16
N GLU A 52 7.32 8.99 -1.61
CA GLU A 52 6.73 7.66 -1.81
C GLU A 52 6.33 7.46 -3.26
N ARG A 53 5.67 8.44 -3.89
CA ARG A 53 5.33 8.38 -5.33
C ARG A 53 6.56 8.17 -6.20
N ARG A 54 7.65 8.92 -5.95
CA ARG A 54 8.91 8.76 -6.70
C ARG A 54 9.51 7.38 -6.51
N THR A 55 9.39 6.80 -5.32
CA THR A 55 9.91 5.44 -5.04
C THR A 55 9.03 4.38 -5.68
N PHE A 56 7.72 4.53 -5.56
CA PHE A 56 6.71 3.68 -6.20
C PHE A 56 6.87 3.66 -7.71
N ARG A 57 7.04 4.81 -8.37
CA ARG A 57 7.28 4.85 -9.83
C ARG A 57 8.59 4.17 -10.25
N ARG A 58 9.57 4.06 -9.35
CA ARG A 58 10.85 3.39 -9.63
C ARG A 58 10.78 1.88 -9.38
N LYS A 59 9.96 1.43 -8.42
CA LYS A 59 9.94 0.04 -7.93
C LYS A 59 8.68 -0.73 -8.29
N GLY A 60 7.56 -0.05 -8.52
CA GLY A 60 6.30 -0.63 -8.96
C GLY A 60 6.38 -0.96 -10.44
N ARG A 61 6.53 -2.24 -10.75
CA ARG A 61 6.32 -2.84 -12.06
C ARG A 61 5.26 -3.91 -11.91
#